data_AF-A0A7I8BLE2-F1
#
_entry.id   AF-A0A7I8BLE2-F1
#
_cell.length_a   1.000
_cell.length_b   1.000
_cell.length_c   1.000
_cell.angle_alpha   90.00
_cell.angle_beta   90.00
_cell.angle_gamma   90.00
#
_symmetry.space_group_name_H-M   'P 1'
#
loop_
_entity.id
_entity.type
_entity.pdbx_description
1 polymer ?
#
loop_
_entity_poly.entity_id
_entity_poly.type
_entity_poly.pdbx_seq_one_letter_code
_entity_poly.pdbx_strand_id
1 'polypeptide(L)' 'MQAGLDPDNWKPFDIVGAGTREIRINEQEGAFRVMYVAKFVEAVYVLHCFHKKTQATSRHDREIAEARYRAVANVRKV' A
#
# COMPACT_ATOMS: atom_id res chain seq x y z
N MET A 1 10.69 13.88 4.38
CA MET A 1 9.83 15.00 4.84
C MET A 1 8.38 14.55 4.71
N GLN A 2 7.57 14.62 5.77
CA GLN A 2 6.11 14.40 5.69
C GLN A 2 5.44 15.77 5.62
N ALA A 3 4.93 16.15 4.44
CA ALA A 3 4.43 17.50 4.16
C ALA A 3 2.93 17.56 3.84
N GLY A 4 2.19 16.48 4.08
CA GLY A 4 0.76 16.38 3.72
C GLY A 4 0.50 16.24 2.21
N LEU A 5 1.54 15.98 1.43
CA LEU A 5 1.47 15.73 -0.01
C LEU A 5 1.41 14.23 -0.29
N ASP A 6 0.93 13.89 -1.48
CA ASP A 6 1.07 12.54 -2.00
C ASP A 6 2.55 12.18 -2.25
N PRO A 7 2.92 10.89 -2.20
CA PRO A 7 4.26 10.45 -2.58
C PRO A 7 4.59 10.84 -4.02
N ASP A 8 5.87 11.00 -4.36
CA ASP A 8 6.26 11.41 -5.72
C ASP A 8 5.93 10.34 -6.77
N ASN A 9 6.04 9.06 -6.40
CA ASN A 9 5.82 7.94 -7.31
C ASN A 9 4.85 6.93 -6.70
N TRP A 10 3.57 7.05 -7.04
CA TRP A 10 2.52 6.13 -6.60
C TRP A 10 1.46 5.90 -7.67
N LYS A 11 0.57 4.93 -7.43
CA LYS A 11 -0.65 4.71 -8.21
C LYS A 11 -1.78 4.14 -7.35
N PRO A 12 -3.05 4.28 -7.76
CA PRO A 12 -4.15 3.52 -7.16
C PRO A 12 -3.92 2.01 -7.21
N PHE A 13 -4.35 1.30 -6.17
CA PHE A 13 -4.25 -0.15 -6.06
C PHE A 13 -5.51 -0.76 -5.41
N ASP A 14 -6.67 -0.43 -5.95
CA ASP A 14 -7.97 -0.79 -5.36
C ASP A 14 -8.28 -2.30 -5.36
N ILE A 15 -7.46 -3.13 -6.03
CA ILE A 15 -7.53 -4.60 -5.97
C ILE A 15 -7.51 -5.12 -4.52
N VAL A 16 -6.79 -4.45 -3.62
CA VAL A 16 -6.69 -4.82 -2.19
C VAL A 16 -7.87 -4.29 -1.36
N GLY A 17 -8.51 -3.22 -1.83
CA GLY A 17 -9.58 -2.53 -1.13
C GLY A 17 -9.64 -1.05 -1.50
N ALA A 18 -10.83 -0.47 -1.44
CA ALA A 18 -11.09 0.90 -1.87
C ALA A 18 -10.22 1.94 -1.13
N GLY A 19 -9.53 2.77 -1.92
CA GLY A 19 -8.65 3.83 -1.42
C GLY A 19 -7.24 3.33 -1.06
N THR A 20 -6.91 2.09 -1.42
CA THR A 20 -5.54 1.57 -1.30
C THR A 20 -4.68 2.15 -2.41
N ARG A 21 -3.46 2.53 -2.07
CA ARG A 21 -2.47 3.13 -2.96
C ARG A 21 -1.15 2.35 -2.87
N GLU A 22 -0.41 2.31 -3.97
CA GLU A 22 0.90 1.68 -4.05
C GLU A 22 1.98 2.74 -4.29
N ILE A 23 2.91 2.92 -3.35
CA ILE A 23 4.15 3.67 -3.55
C ILE A 23 5.14 2.78 -4.28
N ARG A 24 5.81 3.34 -5.29
CA ARG A 24 6.79 2.67 -6.12
C ARG A 24 8.17 3.28 -5.90
N ILE A 25 9.02 2.53 -5.22
CA ILE A 25 10.40 2.91 -4.94
C ILE A 25 11.28 2.07 -5.87
N ASN A 26 12.21 2.69 -6.59
CA ASN A 26 13.22 1.99 -7.38
C ASN A 26 14.58 2.58 -6.99
N GLU A 27 15.44 1.74 -6.44
CA GLU A 27 16.77 2.08 -5.98
C GLU A 27 17.80 1.17 -6.65
N GLN A 28 19.10 1.43 -6.40
CA GLN A 28 20.18 0.58 -6.89
C GLN A 28 20.04 -0.88 -6.43
N GLU A 29 19.52 -1.10 -5.22
CA GLU A 29 19.33 -2.43 -4.63
C GLU A 29 18.07 -3.16 -5.14
N GLY A 30 17.22 -2.49 -5.93
CA GLY A 30 16.05 -3.09 -6.55
C GLY A 30 14.78 -2.25 -6.45
N ALA A 31 13.64 -2.88 -6.75
CA ALA A 31 12.34 -2.23 -6.77
C ALA A 31 11.51 -2.65 -5.55
N PHE A 32 11.02 -1.68 -4.79
CA PHE A 32 10.18 -1.91 -3.62
C PHE A 32 8.81 -1.31 -3.82
N ARG A 33 7.80 -1.95 -3.21
CA ARG A 33 6.42 -1.49 -3.25
C ARG A 33 5.89 -1.41 -1.83
N VAL A 34 5.19 -0.32 -1.54
CA VAL A 34 4.51 -0.08 -0.27
C VAL A 34 3.03 0.14 -0.55
N MET A 35 2.18 -0.75 -0.05
CA MET A 35 0.74 -0.61 -0.11
C MET A 35 0.24 0.08 1.14
N TYR A 36 -0.56 1.13 0.98
CA TYR A 36 -1.07 1.91 2.09
C TYR A 36 -2.48 2.45 1.83
N VAL A 37 -3.19 2.84 2.90
CA VAL A 37 -4.46 3.58 2.82
C VAL A 37 -4.38 4.82 3.71
N ALA A 38 -4.77 5.97 3.14
CA ALA A 38 -4.72 7.29 3.77
C ALA A 38 -6.09 8.01 3.70
N LYS A 39 -7.19 7.25 3.77
CA LYS A 39 -8.56 7.79 3.77
C LYS A 39 -9.09 8.16 5.15
N PHE A 40 -8.35 7.81 6.20
CA PHE A 40 -8.71 8.09 7.58
C PHE A 40 -7.92 9.31 8.05
N VAL A 41 -8.61 10.30 8.62
CA VAL A 41 -8.01 11.59 8.99
C VAL A 41 -6.93 11.40 10.06
N GLU A 42 -7.10 10.44 10.98
CA GLU A 42 -6.15 10.25 12.08
C GLU A 42 -4.84 9.53 11.69
N ALA A 43 -4.79 8.77 10.59
CA ALA A 43 -3.64 7.89 10.33
C ALA A 43 -3.51 7.40 8.88
N VAL A 44 -2.26 7.14 8.50
CA VAL A 44 -1.89 6.36 7.31
C VAL A 44 -1.58 4.93 7.71
N TYR A 45 -2.24 3.96 7.09
CA TYR A 45 -2.01 2.54 7.34
C TYR A 45 -1.13 1.95 6.26
N VAL A 46 0.08 1.53 6.63
CA VAL A 46 0.92 0.71 5.75
C VAL A 46 0.47 -0.73 5.87
N LEU A 47 -0.09 -1.26 4.78
CA LEU A 47 -0.61 -2.61 4.71
C LEU A 47 0.52 -3.61 4.45
N HIS A 48 1.38 -3.35 3.47
CA HIS A 48 2.41 -4.33 3.11
C HIS A 48 3.58 -3.66 2.36
N CYS A 49 4.80 -4.11 2.65
CA CYS A 49 6.02 -3.69 1.98
C CYS A 49 6.78 -4.92 1.50
N PHE A 50 7.22 -4.93 0.24
CA PHE A 50 7.94 -6.07 -0.33
C PHE A 50 8.91 -5.64 -1.43
N HIS A 51 9.94 -6.47 -1.64
CA HIS A 51 10.84 -6.38 -2.77
C HIS A 51 10.16 -7.03 -3.99
N LYS A 52 9.87 -6.21 -5.00
CA LYS A 52 9.26 -6.63 -6.26
C LYS A 52 10.27 -7.40 -7.12
N LYS A 53 10.09 -8.72 -7.20
CA LYS A 53 10.91 -9.63 -8.03
C LYS A 53 10.36 -9.85 -9.44
N THR A 54 9.08 -9.53 -9.67
CA THR A 54 8.34 -9.80 -10.92
C THR A 54 7.69 -8.53 -11.45
N GLN A 55 7.24 -8.51 -12.71
CA GLN A 55 6.58 -7.33 -13.26
C GLN A 55 5.24 -7.01 -12.59
N ALA A 56 4.43 -8.04 -12.36
CA ALA A 56 3.19 -7.93 -11.61
C ALA A 56 3.39 -8.21 -10.12
N THR A 57 2.60 -7.56 -9.26
CA THR A 57 2.45 -7.91 -7.85
C THR A 57 2.00 -9.36 -7.73
N SER A 58 2.68 -10.16 -6.90
CA SER A 58 2.35 -11.58 -6.74
C SER A 58 1.00 -11.76 -6.06
N ARG A 59 0.40 -12.94 -6.24
CA ARG A 59 -0.83 -13.30 -5.53
C ARG A 59 -0.63 -13.26 -4.00
N HIS A 60 0.51 -13.74 -3.54
CA HIS A 60 0.86 -13.77 -2.11
C HIS A 60 0.89 -12.37 -1.48
N ASP A 61 1.57 -11.41 -2.13
CA ASP A 61 1.66 -10.03 -1.63
C ASP A 61 0.27 -9.36 -1.61
N ARG A 62 -0.58 -9.66 -2.59
CA ARG A 62 -1.97 -9.17 -2.64
C ARG A 62 -2.80 -9.73 -1.48
N GLU A 63 -2.72 -11.04 -1.22
CA GLU A 63 -3.47 -11.69 -0.15
C GLU A 63 -3.08 -11.16 1.24
N ILE A 64 -1.77 -10.92 1.47
CA ILE A 64 -1.30 -10.28 2.71
C ILE A 64 -1.90 -8.88 2.87
N ALA A 65 -1.83 -8.06 1.81
CA ALA A 65 -2.34 -6.70 1.86
C ALA A 65 -3.86 -6.66 2.05
N GLU A 66 -4.61 -7.56 1.40
CA GLU A 66 -6.06 -7.67 1.54
C GLU A 66 -6.47 -8.09 2.96
N ALA A 67 -5.81 -9.10 3.53
CA ALA A 67 -6.06 -9.53 4.90
C ALA A 67 -5.85 -8.38 5.92
N ARG A 68 -4.79 -7.60 5.72
CA ARG A 68 -4.47 -6.45 6.58
C ARG A 68 -5.43 -5.28 6.34
N TYR A 69 -5.86 -5.05 5.11
CA TYR A 69 -6.90 -4.06 4.79
C TYR A 69 -8.20 -4.38 5.53
N ARG A 70 -8.65 -5.65 5.49
CA ARG A 70 -9.84 -6.09 6.22
C ARG A 70 -9.70 -5.88 7.72
N ALA A 71 -8.52 -6.15 8.30
CA ALA A 71 -8.26 -5.89 9.71
C ALA A 71 -8.40 -4.39 10.05
N VAL A 72 -7.83 -3.50 9.24
CA VAL A 72 -7.98 -2.04 9.40
C VAL A 72 -9.45 -1.62 9.28
N ALA A 73 -10.15 -2.10 8.26
CA ALA A 73 -11.57 -1.79 8.05
C ALA A 73 -12.45 -2.23 9.23
N ASN A 74 -12.18 -3.41 9.79
CA ASN A 74 -12.89 -3.92 10.96
C ASN A 74 -12.66 -3.06 12.22
N VAL A 75 -11.41 -2.63 12.45
CA VAL A 75 -11.08 -1.75 13.58
C VAL A 75 -11.71 -0.37 13.42
N ARG A 76 -11.78 0.13 12.18
CA ARG A 76 -12.27 1.48 11.88
C ARG A 76 -13.77 1.55 11.61
N LYS A 77 -14.51 0.43 11.65
CA LYS A 77 -15.96 0.32 11.40
C LYS A 77 -16.48 1.45 10.49
N VAL A 78 -16.02 1.39 9.23
CA VAL A 78 -16.58 2.23 8.15
C VAL A 78 -17.99 1.76 7.86
#